data_AF-A0A7J3EL49-F1
#
_entry.id   AF-A0A7J3EL49-F1
#
_cell.length_a   1.000
_cell.length_b   1.000
_cell.length_c   1.000
_cell.angle_alpha   90.00
_cell.angle_beta   90.00
_cell.angle_gamma   90.00
#
_symmetry.space_group_name_H-M   'P 1'
#
loop_
_entity.id
_entity.type
_entity.pdbx_description
1 polymer ?
#
loop_
_entity_poly.entity_id
_entity_poly.type
_entity_poly.pdbx_seq_one_letter_code
_entity_poly.pdbx_strand_id
1 'polypeptide(L)'
;MYLTREEEAILNGELGYPYALAMKVVVAVGDSLKAERLIPVVHAHVSGVSYFNIGDAGLEFIESLAGSNAVFRVFTTANPYAAMMSSSYGSLPDDVVRKQLRIINYLRSMGARAFTCAPYYVRRPSYGEHLAWAESNAVLYTNSLIGAWSNREGGPLALLEGLLGKTYAAGIHLREGREPKCFVSVKNYESSFLYSSMLGLRVGELCPDSIPFVEGLEGMLEEHARAFLASFGSVSNAPMVVFNKLTPHSREFLKNLDMVERFSIDLSDLRSALS
;
A
#
# COMPACT_ATOMS: atom_id res chain seq x y z
N MET A 1 -0.74 22.59 -7.47
CA MET A 1 -1.48 22.24 -6.25
C MET A 1 -1.65 23.48 -5.37
N TYR A 2 -2.77 23.62 -4.66
CA TYR A 2 -3.02 24.70 -3.70
C TYR A 2 -2.51 24.29 -2.31
N LEU A 3 -1.65 25.13 -1.73
CA LEU A 3 -1.11 24.94 -0.39
C LEU A 3 -1.75 25.94 0.59
N THR A 4 -1.97 25.49 1.80
CA THR A 4 -2.32 26.35 2.94
C THR A 4 -1.09 27.15 3.37
N ARG A 5 -1.30 28.25 4.11
CA ARG A 5 -0.19 29.05 4.66
C ARG A 5 0.79 28.23 5.51
N GLU A 6 0.27 27.27 6.28
CA GLU A 6 1.11 26.36 7.07
C GLU A 6 1.96 25.47 6.15
N GLU A 7 1.38 24.94 5.08
CA GLU A 7 2.11 24.09 4.13
C GLU A 7 3.17 24.88 3.35
N GLU A 8 2.88 26.13 2.97
CA GLU A 8 3.85 27.04 2.36
C GLU A 8 5.02 27.35 3.31
N ALA A 9 4.74 27.60 4.60
CA ALA A 9 5.77 27.80 5.61
C ALA A 9 6.69 26.57 5.75
N ILE A 10 6.12 25.36 5.75
CA ILE A 10 6.91 24.11 5.76
C ILE A 10 7.76 23.99 4.49
N LEU A 11 7.18 24.27 3.33
CA LEU A 11 7.87 24.23 2.04
C LEU A 11 9.08 25.19 2.01
N ASN A 12 8.91 26.37 2.62
CA ASN A 12 9.94 27.41 2.76
C ASN A 12 10.99 27.11 3.83
N GLY A 13 10.82 26.02 4.59
CA GLY A 13 11.83 25.53 5.51
C GLY A 13 11.66 25.96 6.96
N GLU A 14 10.53 26.55 7.35
CA GLU A 14 10.30 27.03 8.71
C GLU A 14 10.29 25.91 9.77
N LEU A 15 10.03 24.66 9.36
CA LEU A 15 10.14 23.48 10.24
C LEU A 15 11.43 22.69 10.08
N GLY A 16 12.40 23.21 9.31
CA GLY A 16 13.71 22.60 9.11
C GLY A 16 13.77 21.64 7.91
N TYR A 17 15.01 21.27 7.57
CA TYR A 17 15.36 20.49 6.38
C TYR A 17 14.48 19.25 6.13
N PRO A 18 14.28 18.31 7.08
CA PRO A 18 13.60 17.05 6.78
C PRO A 18 12.14 17.26 6.35
N TYR A 19 11.44 18.22 6.97
CA TYR A 19 10.04 18.50 6.64
C TYR A 19 9.92 19.36 5.38
N ALA A 20 10.86 20.26 5.14
CA ALA A 20 10.92 21.01 3.87
C ALA A 20 11.15 20.07 2.69
N LEU A 21 12.06 19.10 2.84
CA LEU A 21 12.29 18.07 1.83
C LEU A 21 11.04 17.22 1.62
N ALA A 22 10.42 16.75 2.71
CA ALA A 22 9.18 15.98 2.62
C ALA A 22 8.08 16.74 1.87
N MET A 23 7.87 18.01 2.22
CA MET A 23 6.90 18.87 1.55
C MET A 23 7.23 19.04 0.07
N LYS A 24 8.48 19.35 -0.28
CA LYS A 24 8.90 19.51 -1.70
C LYS A 24 8.61 18.26 -2.52
N VAL A 25 8.93 17.07 -2.00
CA VAL A 25 8.73 15.81 -2.72
C VAL A 25 7.25 15.47 -2.84
N VAL A 26 6.49 15.54 -1.74
CA VAL A 26 5.04 15.25 -1.78
C VAL A 26 4.30 16.22 -2.70
N VAL A 27 4.69 17.51 -2.69
CA VAL A 27 4.13 18.52 -3.60
C VAL A 27 4.48 18.20 -5.05
N ALA A 28 5.74 17.90 -5.35
CA ALA A 28 6.15 17.56 -6.71
C ALA A 28 5.43 16.32 -7.27
N VAL A 29 5.27 15.28 -6.45
CA VAL A 29 4.50 14.08 -6.82
C VAL A 29 3.03 14.43 -7.03
N GLY A 30 2.41 15.16 -6.10
CA GLY A 30 1.02 15.58 -6.25
C GLY A 30 0.80 16.44 -7.50
N ASP A 31 1.70 17.37 -7.82
CA ASP A 31 1.62 18.18 -9.04
C ASP A 31 1.71 17.30 -10.31
N SER A 32 2.61 16.32 -10.33
CA SER A 32 2.72 15.35 -11.44
C SER A 32 1.45 14.53 -11.66
N LEU A 33 0.71 14.27 -10.57
CA LEU A 33 -0.55 13.55 -10.56
C LEU A 33 -1.77 14.49 -10.61
N LYS A 34 -1.55 15.79 -10.82
CA LYS A 34 -2.58 16.84 -10.90
C LYS A 34 -3.47 16.92 -9.65
N ALA A 35 -2.92 16.61 -8.48
CA ALA A 35 -3.60 16.78 -7.21
C ALA A 35 -3.86 18.28 -6.95
N GLU A 36 -5.09 18.60 -6.55
CA GLU A 36 -5.45 19.99 -6.26
C GLU A 36 -4.96 20.45 -4.90
N ARG A 37 -4.79 19.55 -3.94
CA ARG A 37 -4.45 19.86 -2.54
C ARG A 37 -3.77 18.68 -1.84
N LEU A 38 -3.19 18.96 -0.68
CA LEU A 38 -2.77 17.94 0.27
C LEU A 38 -3.91 17.54 1.20
N ILE A 39 -3.81 16.35 1.78
CA ILE A 39 -4.75 15.78 2.74
C ILE A 39 -3.99 15.16 3.91
N PRO A 40 -4.54 15.21 5.13
CA PRO A 40 -3.93 14.56 6.28
C PRO A 40 -3.94 13.04 6.11
N VAL A 41 -2.86 12.39 6.50
CA VAL A 41 -2.83 10.94 6.71
C VAL A 41 -2.71 10.64 8.20
N VAL A 42 -3.17 9.47 8.60
CA VAL A 42 -3.13 9.05 10.02
C VAL A 42 -2.15 7.92 10.27
N HIS A 43 -1.73 7.19 9.24
CA HIS A 43 -0.81 6.06 9.32
C HIS A 43 0.12 6.05 8.11
N ALA A 44 1.43 6.05 8.32
CA ALA A 44 2.40 5.79 7.28
C ALA A 44 3.03 4.38 7.42
N HIS A 45 3.25 3.70 6.31
CA HIS A 45 3.93 2.41 6.29
C HIS A 45 5.05 2.39 5.25
N VAL A 46 6.29 2.45 5.75
CA VAL A 46 7.49 2.56 4.92
C VAL A 46 7.90 1.19 4.40
N SER A 47 7.91 1.02 3.08
CA SER A 47 8.39 -0.19 2.41
C SER A 47 9.83 -0.02 1.91
N GLY A 48 10.43 -1.12 1.45
CA GLY A 48 11.77 -1.11 0.87
C GLY A 48 12.87 -0.74 1.86
N VAL A 49 12.77 -1.14 3.13
CA VAL A 49 13.77 -0.80 4.17
C VAL A 49 14.94 -1.78 4.24
N SER A 50 15.05 -2.71 3.28
CA SER A 50 16.18 -3.62 3.21
C SER A 50 17.38 -2.97 2.53
N TYR A 51 18.57 -3.14 3.12
CA TYR A 51 19.82 -2.69 2.52
C TYR A 51 20.06 -3.28 1.12
N PHE A 52 19.61 -4.51 0.86
CA PHE A 52 19.67 -5.11 -0.49
C PHE A 52 18.90 -4.32 -1.54
N ASN A 53 17.83 -3.63 -1.12
CA ASN A 53 16.96 -2.91 -2.04
C ASN A 53 17.43 -1.46 -2.22
N ILE A 54 17.94 -0.83 -1.16
CA ILE A 54 18.19 0.63 -1.15
C ILE A 54 19.68 0.99 -1.19
N GLY A 55 20.57 0.04 -0.89
CA GLY A 55 22.01 0.24 -0.87
C GLY A 55 22.45 1.38 0.04
N ASP A 56 23.66 1.88 -0.23
CA ASP A 56 24.26 2.99 0.53
C ASP A 56 23.48 4.29 0.36
N ALA A 57 22.98 4.59 -0.84
CA ALA A 57 22.20 5.80 -1.10
C ALA A 57 20.94 5.90 -0.23
N GLY A 58 20.20 4.80 -0.06
CA GLY A 58 19.03 4.79 0.81
C GLY A 58 19.36 4.82 2.29
N LEU A 59 20.47 4.18 2.71
CA LEU A 59 20.98 4.30 4.06
C LEU A 59 21.38 5.75 4.37
N GLU A 60 22.18 6.39 3.53
CA GLU A 60 22.60 7.79 3.67
C GLU A 60 21.40 8.74 3.68
N PHE A 61 20.40 8.49 2.84
CA PHE A 61 19.15 9.25 2.85
C PHE A 61 18.43 9.17 4.20
N ILE A 62 18.18 7.96 4.71
CA ILE A 62 17.51 7.74 6.01
C ILE A 62 18.35 8.32 7.16
N GLU A 63 19.67 8.15 7.10
CA GLU A 63 20.62 8.71 8.06
C GLU A 63 20.58 10.24 8.08
N SER A 64 20.53 10.90 6.91
CA SER A 64 20.46 12.35 6.81
C SER A 64 19.20 12.93 7.46
N LEU A 65 18.07 12.23 7.33
CA LEU A 65 16.80 12.62 7.96
C LEU A 65 16.88 12.44 9.48
N ALA A 66 17.35 11.29 9.94
CA ALA A 66 17.50 11.01 11.37
C ALA A 66 18.52 11.96 12.04
N GLY A 67 19.66 12.22 11.39
CA GLY A 67 20.68 13.17 11.86
C GLY A 67 20.20 14.62 11.89
N SER A 68 19.11 14.94 11.20
CA SER A 68 18.42 16.23 11.25
C SER A 68 17.32 16.30 12.32
N ASN A 69 17.31 15.36 13.28
CA ASN A 69 16.31 15.23 14.34
C ASN A 69 14.86 15.11 13.82
N ALA A 70 14.67 14.50 12.65
CA ALA A 70 13.34 14.24 12.11
C ALA A 70 12.57 13.25 13.01
N VAL A 71 11.28 13.49 13.20
CA VAL A 71 10.37 12.58 13.90
C VAL A 71 9.10 12.44 13.09
N PHE A 72 8.58 11.22 12.98
CA PHE A 72 7.30 10.97 12.31
C PHE A 72 6.17 11.69 13.05
N ARG A 73 5.35 12.44 12.30
CA ARG A 73 4.20 13.18 12.84
C ARG A 73 2.95 12.34 12.98
N VAL A 74 2.92 11.18 12.31
CA VAL A 74 1.81 10.23 12.34
C VAL A 74 2.28 8.87 12.84
N PHE A 75 1.35 7.97 13.12
CA PHE A 75 1.70 6.60 13.48
C PHE A 75 2.41 5.94 12.30
N THR A 76 3.68 5.59 12.48
CA THR A 76 4.52 5.04 11.40
C THR A 76 5.02 3.65 11.73
N THR A 77 4.91 2.75 10.77
CA THR A 77 5.51 1.41 10.78
C THR A 77 6.38 1.24 9.53
N ALA A 78 7.19 0.19 9.49
CA ALA A 78 8.02 -0.12 8.34
C ALA A 78 7.92 -1.61 8.00
N ASN A 79 8.30 -1.99 6.78
CA ASN A 79 8.37 -3.38 6.37
C ASN A 79 9.44 -4.15 7.17
N PRO A 80 9.37 -5.49 7.20
CA PRO A 80 10.47 -6.27 7.74
C PRO A 80 11.68 -6.12 6.82
N TYR A 81 12.86 -6.37 7.38
CA TYR A 81 14.11 -6.37 6.65
C TYR A 81 14.49 -7.79 6.24
N ALA A 82 15.34 -7.91 5.21
CA ALA A 82 15.89 -9.20 4.78
C ALA A 82 16.44 -9.96 5.99
N ALA A 83 15.90 -11.16 6.20
CA ALA A 83 16.00 -11.94 7.42
C ALA A 83 17.42 -11.98 8.01
N MET A 84 17.61 -11.33 9.16
CA MET A 84 18.74 -11.63 10.06
C MET A 84 18.54 -12.97 10.82
N MET A 85 17.49 -13.73 10.51
CA MET A 85 17.01 -14.83 11.36
C MET A 85 16.79 -16.15 10.61
N SER A 86 17.73 -16.54 9.75
CA SER A 86 17.82 -17.95 9.35
C SER A 86 19.25 -18.43 9.43
N SER A 87 19.52 -19.30 10.40
CA SER A 87 20.73 -20.12 10.46
C SER A 87 20.83 -21.09 9.27
N SER A 88 19.81 -21.18 8.41
CA SER A 88 19.71 -22.15 7.32
C SER A 88 20.11 -21.59 5.94
N TYR A 89 20.31 -20.28 5.79
CA TYR A 89 20.59 -19.64 4.48
C TYR A 89 22.00 -19.02 4.34
N GLY A 90 22.92 -19.36 5.23
CA GLY A 90 24.25 -18.77 5.28
C GLY A 90 24.27 -17.41 5.97
N SER A 91 25.37 -17.08 6.64
CA SER A 91 25.55 -15.78 7.29
C SER A 91 25.71 -14.70 6.22
N LEU A 92 24.85 -13.68 6.26
CA LEU A 92 25.08 -12.45 5.48
C LEU A 92 26.43 -11.83 5.88
N PRO A 93 27.13 -11.14 4.96
CA PRO A 93 28.33 -10.40 5.31
C PRO A 93 28.11 -9.42 6.48
N ASP A 94 29.05 -9.36 7.41
CA ASP A 94 28.95 -8.54 8.63
C ASP A 94 28.69 -7.06 8.33
N ASP A 95 29.23 -6.54 7.23
CA ASP A 95 29.03 -5.16 6.79
C ASP A 95 27.58 -4.93 6.34
N VAL A 96 26.98 -5.87 5.61
CA VAL A 96 25.57 -5.83 5.20
C VAL A 96 24.66 -5.86 6.41
N VAL A 97 24.94 -6.73 7.38
CA VAL A 97 24.18 -6.80 8.65
C VAL A 97 24.28 -5.47 9.41
N ARG A 98 25.50 -4.91 9.53
CA ARG A 98 25.71 -3.62 10.21
C ARG A 98 24.96 -2.48 9.53
N LYS A 99 25.00 -2.40 8.20
CA LYS A 99 24.28 -1.37 7.43
C LYS A 99 22.76 -1.54 7.56
N GLN A 100 22.26 -2.77 7.52
CA GLN A 100 20.83 -3.05 7.76
C GLN A 100 20.38 -2.61 9.16
N LEU A 101 21.18 -2.89 10.19
CA LEU A 101 20.88 -2.47 11.56
C LEU A 101 20.89 -0.95 11.72
N ARG A 102 21.78 -0.23 11.03
CA ARG A 102 21.76 1.25 11.00
C ARG A 102 20.44 1.78 10.44
N ILE A 103 19.95 1.25 9.32
CA ILE A 103 18.64 1.63 8.74
C ILE A 103 17.53 1.50 9.79
N ILE A 104 17.46 0.34 10.46
CA ILE A 104 16.43 0.05 11.47
C ILE A 104 16.53 1.02 12.65
N ASN A 105 17.75 1.26 13.13
CA ASN A 105 17.99 2.15 14.27
C ASN A 105 17.60 3.59 13.95
N TYR A 106 17.90 4.08 12.74
CA TYR A 106 17.46 5.41 12.31
C TYR A 106 15.94 5.52 12.15
N LEU A 107 15.28 4.52 11.56
CA LEU A 107 13.82 4.51 11.48
C LEU A 107 13.18 4.47 12.88
N ARG A 108 13.75 3.70 13.82
CA ARG A 108 13.30 3.66 15.22
C ARG A 108 13.53 4.98 15.93
N SER A 109 14.67 5.64 15.75
CA SER A 109 14.96 6.93 16.38
C SER A 109 14.03 8.03 15.88
N MET A 110 13.58 7.95 14.62
CA MET A 110 12.53 8.82 14.08
C MET A 110 11.11 8.45 14.55
N GLY A 111 10.92 7.32 15.24
CA GLY A 111 9.66 6.93 15.87
C GLY A 111 8.89 5.78 15.21
N ALA A 112 9.50 5.01 14.31
CA ALA A 112 8.85 3.83 13.73
C ALA A 112 8.51 2.80 14.82
N ARG A 113 7.23 2.39 14.88
CA ARG A 113 6.66 1.60 15.98
C ARG A 113 6.80 0.09 15.81
N ALA A 114 6.85 -0.40 14.58
CA ALA A 114 6.94 -1.82 14.26
C ALA A 114 7.55 -2.07 12.88
N PHE A 115 8.08 -3.27 12.70
CA PHE A 115 8.69 -3.75 11.45
C PHE A 115 7.95 -5.01 11.00
N THR A 116 6.99 -4.89 10.08
CA THR A 116 6.06 -5.96 9.68
C THR A 116 5.51 -5.71 8.28
N CYS A 117 5.15 -6.76 7.54
CA CYS A 117 4.45 -6.63 6.25
C CYS A 117 2.93 -6.47 6.42
N ALA A 118 2.44 -6.62 7.65
CA ALA A 118 1.03 -6.54 8.00
C ALA A 118 0.77 -5.42 9.02
N PRO A 119 0.94 -4.14 8.63
CA PRO A 119 0.79 -2.99 9.54
C PRO A 119 -0.61 -2.88 10.16
N TYR A 120 -1.63 -3.40 9.49
CA TYR A 120 -3.01 -3.46 9.98
C TYR A 120 -3.17 -4.32 11.25
N TYR A 121 -2.25 -5.26 11.55
CA TYR A 121 -2.26 -5.97 12.84
C TYR A 121 -1.65 -5.18 13.99
N VAL A 122 -0.81 -4.18 13.68
CA VAL A 122 -0.21 -3.28 14.68
C VAL A 122 -1.19 -2.15 15.00
N ARG A 123 -1.73 -1.53 13.96
CA ARG A 123 -2.83 -0.57 14.06
C ARG A 123 -3.77 -0.77 12.88
N ARG A 124 -4.95 -1.33 13.16
CA ARG A 124 -6.01 -1.49 12.17
C ARG A 124 -6.59 -0.12 11.80
N PRO A 125 -6.55 0.28 10.52
CA PRO A 125 -7.22 1.49 10.06
C PRO A 125 -8.74 1.40 10.23
N SER A 126 -9.38 2.56 10.30
CA SER A 126 -10.84 2.70 10.24
C SER A 126 -11.30 3.04 8.81
N TYR A 127 -12.57 2.76 8.53
CA TYR A 127 -13.20 3.13 7.26
C TYR A 127 -13.05 4.64 7.01
N GLY A 128 -12.66 5.02 5.79
CA GLY A 128 -12.48 6.42 5.40
C GLY A 128 -11.18 7.08 5.87
N GLU A 129 -10.34 6.40 6.66
CA GLU A 129 -9.02 6.95 7.01
C GLU A 129 -8.10 7.00 5.79
N HIS A 130 -7.38 8.11 5.63
CA HIS A 130 -6.32 8.26 4.65
C HIS A 130 -4.98 7.81 5.22
N LEU A 131 -4.25 7.00 4.46
CA LEU A 131 -3.00 6.37 4.84
C LEU A 131 -1.93 6.62 3.77
N ALA A 132 -0.66 6.53 4.17
CA ALA A 132 0.50 6.61 3.30
C ALA A 132 1.25 5.28 3.35
N TRP A 133 0.71 4.23 2.71
CA TRP A 133 1.27 2.87 2.78
C TRP A 133 1.97 2.49 1.49
N ALA A 134 3.21 2.03 1.63
CA ALA A 134 4.01 1.53 0.50
C ALA A 134 4.03 -0.02 0.41
N GLU A 135 3.40 -0.73 1.34
CA GLU A 135 3.34 -2.19 1.27
C GLU A 135 2.17 -2.69 0.42
N SER A 136 2.48 -3.42 -0.65
CA SER A 136 1.57 -3.74 -1.75
C SER A 136 0.34 -4.54 -1.29
N ASN A 137 0.53 -5.63 -0.54
CA ASN A 137 -0.60 -6.45 -0.11
C ASN A 137 -1.41 -5.75 1.00
N ALA A 138 -0.75 -4.98 1.86
CA ALA A 138 -1.41 -4.21 2.91
C ALA A 138 -2.32 -3.11 2.33
N VAL A 139 -1.88 -2.43 1.26
CA VAL A 139 -2.67 -1.46 0.50
C VAL A 139 -3.90 -2.12 -0.11
N LEU A 140 -3.73 -3.26 -0.79
CA LEU A 140 -4.85 -4.00 -1.37
C LEU A 140 -5.87 -4.40 -0.30
N TYR A 141 -5.42 -4.96 0.81
CA TYR A 141 -6.28 -5.37 1.92
C TYR A 141 -7.04 -4.18 2.53
N THR A 142 -6.34 -3.08 2.82
CA THR A 142 -6.95 -1.91 3.48
C THR A 142 -7.99 -1.23 2.59
N ASN A 143 -7.69 -1.10 1.29
CA ASN A 143 -8.62 -0.48 0.34
C ASN A 143 -9.83 -1.38 0.07
N SER A 144 -9.61 -2.69 -0.06
CA SER A 144 -10.64 -3.65 -0.52
C SER A 144 -11.55 -4.14 0.61
N LEU A 145 -11.02 -4.36 1.83
CA LEU A 145 -11.78 -4.98 2.92
C LEU A 145 -12.05 -4.05 4.11
N ILE A 146 -11.14 -3.10 4.40
CA ILE A 146 -11.36 -2.13 5.49
C ILE A 146 -12.13 -0.90 4.97
N GLY A 147 -11.88 -0.50 3.73
CA GLY A 147 -12.38 0.75 3.16
C GLY A 147 -11.62 1.99 3.67
N ALA A 148 -10.39 1.80 4.13
CA ALA A 148 -9.41 2.88 4.25
C ALA A 148 -8.85 3.24 2.85
N TRP A 149 -8.10 4.33 2.78
CA TRP A 149 -7.75 5.01 1.53
C TRP A 149 -6.24 5.18 1.50
N SER A 150 -5.55 4.38 0.67
CA SER A 150 -4.12 4.51 0.41
C SER A 150 -3.86 4.29 -1.06
N ASN A 151 -3.05 5.15 -1.69
CA ASN A 151 -2.40 4.74 -2.92
C ASN A 151 -1.35 3.65 -2.62
N ARG A 152 -0.80 3.07 -3.68
CA ARG A 152 0.37 2.18 -3.60
C ARG A 152 1.63 3.05 -3.62
N GLU A 153 1.98 3.61 -2.48
CA GLU A 153 3.05 4.60 -2.39
C GLU A 153 4.44 3.98 -2.60
N GLY A 154 5.39 4.79 -3.07
CA GLY A 154 6.81 4.42 -3.05
C GLY A 154 7.36 4.42 -1.63
N GLY A 155 8.29 3.52 -1.31
CA GLY A 155 8.90 3.42 0.03
C GLY A 155 9.44 4.76 0.58
N PRO A 156 10.32 5.48 -0.16
CA PRO A 156 10.80 6.79 0.26
C PRO A 156 9.70 7.85 0.39
N LEU A 157 8.66 7.80 -0.45
CA LEU A 157 7.54 8.73 -0.40
C LEU A 157 6.72 8.52 0.86
N ALA A 158 6.35 7.27 1.19
CA ALA A 158 5.65 6.95 2.43
C ALA A 158 6.43 7.34 3.69
N LEU A 159 7.77 7.30 3.66
CA LEU A 159 8.62 7.81 4.73
C LEU A 159 8.43 9.32 4.90
N LEU A 160 8.53 10.07 3.80
CA LEU A 160 8.37 11.53 3.81
C LEU A 160 6.95 11.95 4.18
N GLU A 161 5.93 11.25 3.72
CA GLU A 161 4.53 11.46 4.10
C GLU A 161 4.30 11.15 5.59
N GLY A 162 5.02 10.18 6.15
CA GLY A 162 5.04 9.91 7.59
C GLY A 162 5.67 11.05 8.40
N LEU A 163 6.73 11.69 7.88
CA LEU A 163 7.35 12.86 8.51
C LEU A 163 6.44 14.09 8.41
N LEU A 164 5.78 14.26 7.26
CA LEU A 164 4.94 15.42 6.99
C LEU A 164 3.56 15.31 7.66
N GLY A 165 3.02 14.09 7.75
CA GLY A 165 1.66 13.80 8.18
C GLY A 165 0.60 14.08 7.11
N LYS A 166 1.01 14.26 5.85
CA LYS A 166 0.13 14.56 4.72
C LYS A 166 0.57 13.82 3.46
N THR A 167 -0.40 13.57 2.57
CA THR A 167 -0.21 13.08 1.19
C THR A 167 -0.99 13.97 0.22
N TYR A 168 -0.89 13.70 -1.08
CA TYR A 168 -1.57 14.40 -2.16
C TYR A 168 -2.96 13.80 -2.42
N ALA A 169 -3.96 14.66 -2.66
CA ALA A 169 -5.33 14.24 -2.94
C ALA A 169 -5.49 13.80 -4.41
N ALA A 170 -4.98 12.60 -4.74
CA ALA A 170 -5.17 11.97 -6.04
C ALA A 170 -5.32 10.44 -5.90
N GLY A 171 -5.68 9.79 -7.01
CA GLY A 171 -5.83 8.33 -7.05
C GLY A 171 -6.94 7.84 -6.11
N ILE A 172 -6.64 6.82 -5.30
CA ILE A 172 -7.60 6.18 -4.37
C ILE A 172 -8.02 7.10 -3.23
N HIS A 173 -7.30 8.21 -3.02
CA HIS A 173 -7.72 9.24 -2.09
C HIS A 173 -8.93 10.06 -2.58
N LEU A 174 -9.37 9.85 -3.82
CA LEU A 174 -10.57 10.44 -4.40
C LEU A 174 -11.58 9.33 -4.70
N ARG A 175 -12.88 9.62 -4.58
CA ARG A 175 -13.93 8.60 -4.79
C ARG A 175 -13.91 8.08 -6.21
N GLU A 176 -13.68 8.97 -7.17
CA GLU A 176 -13.59 8.72 -8.60
C GLU A 176 -12.43 7.76 -8.93
N GLY A 177 -11.34 7.80 -8.16
CA GLY A 177 -10.19 6.90 -8.33
C GLY A 177 -10.43 5.47 -7.85
N ARG A 178 -11.59 5.21 -7.21
CA ARG A 178 -11.97 3.88 -6.70
C ARG A 178 -12.97 3.14 -7.59
N GLU A 179 -13.40 3.75 -8.68
CA GLU A 179 -14.44 3.19 -9.55
C GLU A 179 -13.92 1.94 -10.29
N PRO A 180 -14.65 0.82 -10.23
CA PRO A 180 -14.32 -0.35 -11.03
C PRO A 180 -14.39 -0.07 -12.52
N LYS A 181 -13.46 -0.66 -13.27
CA LYS A 181 -13.41 -0.59 -14.74
C LYS A 181 -13.52 -1.95 -15.41
N CYS A 182 -13.61 -3.01 -14.61
CA CYS A 182 -13.84 -4.38 -15.03
C CYS A 182 -14.87 -5.02 -14.10
N PHE A 183 -15.65 -5.96 -14.62
CA PHE A 183 -16.58 -6.77 -13.87
C PHE A 183 -16.26 -8.24 -14.07
N VAL A 184 -16.09 -8.99 -12.99
CA VAL A 184 -15.77 -10.41 -13.01
C VAL A 184 -16.84 -11.18 -12.26
N SER A 185 -17.52 -12.09 -12.97
CA SER A 185 -18.46 -13.03 -12.37
C SER A 185 -17.80 -14.38 -12.15
N VAL A 186 -17.73 -14.83 -10.90
CA VAL A 186 -17.17 -16.14 -10.53
C VAL A 186 -18.30 -17.15 -10.34
N LYS A 187 -18.18 -18.32 -10.97
CA LYS A 187 -19.13 -19.42 -10.85
C LYS A 187 -18.54 -20.57 -10.05
N ASN A 188 -19.42 -21.31 -9.37
CA ASN A 188 -19.07 -22.50 -8.58
C ASN A 188 -17.94 -22.26 -7.56
N TYR A 189 -17.92 -21.07 -6.96
CA TYR A 189 -16.91 -20.71 -5.98
C TYR A 189 -16.97 -21.63 -4.77
N GLU A 190 -15.79 -22.09 -4.35
CA GLU A 190 -15.59 -22.82 -3.10
C GLU A 190 -14.53 -22.09 -2.28
N SER A 191 -14.88 -21.77 -1.04
CA SER A 191 -14.00 -21.03 -0.12
C SER A 191 -12.80 -21.89 0.27
N SER A 192 -11.65 -21.59 -0.32
CA SER A 192 -10.38 -22.26 -0.08
C SER A 192 -9.23 -21.30 -0.29
N PHE A 193 -8.17 -21.43 0.50
CA PHE A 193 -6.96 -20.63 0.38
C PHE A 193 -6.31 -20.77 -1.00
N LEU A 194 -6.19 -22.01 -1.51
CA LEU A 194 -5.57 -22.28 -2.81
C LEU A 194 -6.41 -21.69 -3.95
N TYR A 195 -7.70 -22.00 -3.98
CA TYR A 195 -8.60 -21.53 -5.03
C TYR A 195 -8.76 -20.02 -5.05
N SER A 196 -8.80 -19.38 -3.88
CA SER A 196 -8.85 -17.92 -3.80
C SER A 196 -7.55 -17.29 -4.31
N SER A 197 -6.39 -17.92 -4.07
CA SER A 197 -5.11 -17.47 -4.62
C SER A 197 -5.06 -17.62 -6.15
N MET A 198 -5.56 -18.73 -6.70
CA MET A 198 -5.61 -18.91 -8.16
C MET A 198 -6.56 -17.92 -8.82
N LEU A 199 -7.72 -17.68 -8.21
CA LEU A 199 -8.67 -16.67 -8.66
C LEU A 199 -8.06 -15.27 -8.63
N GLY A 200 -7.33 -14.92 -7.57
CA GLY A 200 -6.64 -13.65 -7.45
C GLY A 200 -5.65 -13.42 -8.58
N LEU A 201 -4.79 -14.40 -8.85
CA LEU A 201 -3.86 -14.38 -9.99
C LEU A 201 -4.62 -14.21 -11.31
N ARG A 202 -5.65 -15.02 -11.56
CA ARG A 202 -6.41 -14.99 -12.81
C ARG A 202 -7.13 -13.66 -13.03
N VAL A 203 -7.74 -13.11 -11.99
CA VAL A 203 -8.41 -11.80 -12.06
C VAL A 203 -7.39 -10.70 -12.30
N GLY A 204 -6.20 -10.80 -11.71
CA GLY A 204 -5.12 -9.83 -11.93
C GLY A 204 -4.61 -9.83 -13.36
N GLU A 205 -4.48 -11.01 -13.99
CA GLU A 205 -4.13 -11.13 -15.42
C GLU A 205 -5.18 -10.49 -16.34
N LEU A 206 -6.46 -10.64 -16.00
CA LEU A 206 -7.57 -10.04 -16.77
C LEU A 206 -7.68 -8.54 -16.54
N CYS A 207 -7.27 -8.06 -15.36
CA CYS A 207 -7.41 -6.67 -14.93
C CYS A 207 -6.04 -6.10 -14.49
N PRO A 208 -5.06 -5.99 -15.40
CA PRO A 208 -3.69 -5.63 -15.04
C PRO A 208 -3.56 -4.21 -14.48
N ASP A 209 -4.37 -3.26 -14.96
CA ASP A 209 -4.29 -1.84 -14.57
C ASP A 209 -5.65 -1.23 -14.18
N SER A 210 -6.66 -2.08 -13.96
CA SER A 210 -8.03 -1.66 -13.71
C SER A 210 -8.58 -2.29 -12.44
N ILE A 211 -9.32 -1.51 -11.65
CA ILE A 211 -9.99 -2.02 -10.45
C ILE A 211 -11.14 -2.95 -10.89
N PRO A 212 -11.13 -4.23 -10.49
CA PRO A 212 -12.23 -5.13 -10.80
C PRO A 212 -13.33 -5.06 -9.73
N PHE A 213 -14.57 -5.13 -10.17
CA PHE A 213 -15.71 -5.55 -9.34
C PHE A 213 -15.88 -7.06 -9.48
N VAL A 214 -15.78 -7.80 -8.39
CA VAL A 214 -15.83 -9.27 -8.39
C VAL A 214 -17.08 -9.75 -7.64
N GLU A 215 -17.90 -10.55 -8.31
CA GLU A 215 -19.07 -11.21 -7.74
C GLU A 215 -18.95 -12.74 -7.75
N GLY A 216 -19.88 -13.42 -7.08
CA GLY A 216 -19.92 -14.88 -7.03
C GLY A 216 -18.96 -15.50 -6.02
N LEU A 217 -18.56 -14.73 -5.01
CA LEU A 217 -17.62 -15.14 -3.95
C LEU A 217 -18.32 -15.31 -2.59
N GLU A 218 -19.60 -15.70 -2.61
CA GLU A 218 -20.37 -15.98 -1.39
C GLU A 218 -19.62 -16.94 -0.45
N GLY A 219 -19.54 -16.59 0.84
CA GLY A 219 -18.86 -17.42 1.85
C GLY A 219 -17.33 -17.32 1.83
N MET A 220 -16.74 -16.40 1.05
CA MET A 220 -15.31 -16.12 1.14
C MET A 220 -14.94 -15.57 2.52
N LEU A 221 -13.98 -16.23 3.16
CA LEU A 221 -13.42 -15.79 4.45
C LEU A 221 -12.42 -14.66 4.24
N GLU A 222 -12.23 -13.81 5.25
CA GLU A 222 -11.27 -12.69 5.19
C GLU A 222 -9.83 -13.16 4.87
N GLU A 223 -9.43 -14.32 5.39
CA GLU A 223 -8.13 -14.93 5.10
C GLU A 223 -7.97 -15.39 3.64
N HIS A 224 -9.04 -15.90 3.04
CA HIS A 224 -9.09 -16.29 1.64
C HIS A 224 -9.08 -15.06 0.73
N ALA A 225 -9.77 -13.99 1.12
CA ALA A 225 -9.71 -12.70 0.43
C ALA A 225 -8.30 -12.09 0.48
N ARG A 226 -7.57 -12.22 1.61
CA ARG A 226 -6.15 -11.83 1.67
C ARG A 226 -5.28 -12.64 0.71
N ALA A 227 -5.52 -13.95 0.59
CA ALA A 227 -4.78 -14.80 -0.34
C ALA A 227 -5.06 -14.44 -1.81
N PHE A 228 -6.33 -14.13 -2.13
CA PHE A 228 -6.73 -13.56 -3.41
C PHE A 228 -5.99 -12.25 -3.70
N LEU A 229 -6.00 -11.30 -2.76
CA LEU A 229 -5.38 -9.99 -2.97
C LEU A 229 -3.85 -10.10 -3.14
N ALA A 230 -3.20 -10.98 -2.39
CA ALA A 230 -1.75 -11.18 -2.49
C ALA A 230 -1.33 -11.67 -3.88
N SER A 231 -2.06 -12.63 -4.45
CA SER A 231 -1.82 -13.17 -5.79
C SER A 231 -2.29 -12.23 -6.91
N PHE A 232 -3.36 -11.47 -6.69
CA PHE A 232 -3.79 -10.41 -7.59
C PHE A 232 -2.70 -9.33 -7.74
N GLY A 233 -2.14 -8.87 -6.61
CA GLY A 233 -1.13 -7.82 -6.56
C GLY A 233 0.25 -8.18 -7.13
N SER A 234 0.50 -9.46 -7.46
CA SER A 234 1.75 -9.89 -8.12
C SER A 234 1.71 -9.70 -9.63
N VAL A 235 0.52 -9.58 -10.23
CA VAL A 235 0.33 -9.43 -11.69
C VAL A 235 -0.48 -8.19 -12.07
N SER A 236 -1.17 -7.54 -11.12
CA SER A 236 -1.94 -6.31 -11.33
C SER A 236 -1.34 -5.12 -10.57
N ASN A 237 -1.40 -3.95 -11.20
CA ASN A 237 -1.07 -2.65 -10.64
C ASN A 237 -2.27 -1.97 -9.95
N ALA A 238 -3.48 -2.54 -10.06
CA ALA A 238 -4.65 -1.95 -9.45
C ALA A 238 -4.50 -1.89 -7.91
N PRO A 239 -4.85 -0.77 -7.27
CA PRO A 239 -4.62 -0.56 -5.83
C PRO A 239 -5.70 -1.20 -4.94
N MET A 240 -6.74 -1.78 -5.54
CA MET A 240 -7.83 -2.45 -4.83
C MET A 240 -8.64 -3.38 -5.74
N VAL A 241 -9.46 -4.21 -5.10
CA VAL A 241 -10.52 -5.03 -5.70
C VAL A 241 -11.82 -4.69 -4.99
N VAL A 242 -12.91 -4.48 -5.72
CA VAL A 242 -14.24 -4.36 -5.12
C VAL A 242 -14.89 -5.73 -5.08
N PHE A 243 -14.89 -6.36 -3.91
CA PHE A 243 -15.60 -7.61 -3.69
C PHE A 243 -17.06 -7.31 -3.37
N ASN A 244 -17.99 -7.92 -4.12
CA ASN A 244 -19.41 -7.82 -3.82
C ASN A 244 -19.68 -8.31 -2.39
N LYS A 245 -20.40 -7.51 -1.59
CA LYS A 245 -20.77 -7.75 -0.17
C LYS A 245 -19.62 -7.75 0.86
N LEU A 246 -18.35 -7.92 0.46
CA LEU A 246 -17.21 -7.86 1.38
C LEU A 246 -16.57 -6.48 1.44
N THR A 247 -16.45 -5.79 0.29
CA THR A 247 -15.98 -4.41 0.29
C THR A 247 -17.05 -3.52 0.90
N PRO A 248 -16.70 -2.67 1.90
CA PRO A 248 -17.64 -1.72 2.49
C PRO A 248 -18.28 -0.86 1.39
N HIS A 249 -19.59 -0.68 1.45
CA HIS A 249 -20.35 0.08 0.45
C HIS A 249 -20.23 -0.42 -1.00
N SER A 250 -19.87 -1.70 -1.21
CA SER A 250 -19.71 -2.31 -2.55
C SER A 250 -20.88 -2.04 -3.51
N ARG A 251 -22.11 -1.98 -3.01
CA ARG A 251 -23.31 -1.69 -3.83
C ARG A 251 -23.29 -0.33 -4.51
N GLU A 252 -22.57 0.65 -3.97
CA GLU A 252 -22.46 1.98 -4.56
C GLU A 252 -21.72 1.95 -5.91
N PHE A 253 -20.78 1.01 -6.07
CA PHE A 253 -20.03 0.83 -7.30
C PHE A 253 -20.84 0.16 -8.42
N LEU A 254 -21.97 -0.49 -8.11
CA LEU A 254 -22.81 -1.16 -9.11
C LEU A 254 -23.40 -0.18 -10.15
N LYS A 255 -23.58 1.08 -9.77
CA LYS A 255 -24.21 2.10 -10.61
C LYS A 255 -23.40 2.43 -11.87
N ASN A 256 -22.10 2.14 -11.87
CA ASN A 256 -21.18 2.52 -12.94
C ASN A 256 -20.71 1.32 -13.79
N LEU A 257 -21.36 0.15 -13.67
CA LEU A 257 -20.91 -1.11 -14.29
C LEU A 257 -21.54 -1.44 -15.65
N ASP A 258 -22.40 -0.58 -16.19
CA ASP A 258 -23.09 -0.88 -17.45
C ASP A 258 -22.15 -0.82 -18.68
N MET A 259 -21.04 -0.07 -18.56
CA MET A 259 -20.09 0.18 -19.65
C MET A 259 -18.71 -0.45 -19.43
N VAL A 260 -18.55 -1.28 -18.40
CA VAL A 260 -17.25 -1.90 -18.07
C VAL A 260 -17.05 -3.24 -18.78
N GLU A 261 -15.80 -3.62 -19.01
CA GLU A 261 -15.45 -4.93 -19.56
C GLU A 261 -15.90 -6.06 -18.62
N ARG A 262 -16.44 -7.14 -19.18
CA ARG A 262 -17.06 -8.24 -18.41
C ARG A 262 -16.35 -9.56 -18.66
N PHE A 263 -15.95 -10.22 -17.58
CA PHE A 263 -15.34 -11.54 -17.58
C PHE A 263 -16.18 -12.52 -16.77
N SER A 264 -16.14 -13.79 -17.15
CA SER A 264 -16.71 -14.90 -16.39
C SER A 264 -15.60 -15.91 -16.12
N ILE A 265 -15.47 -16.36 -14.88
CA ILE A 265 -14.53 -17.41 -14.47
C ILE A 265 -15.34 -18.53 -13.83
N ASP A 266 -15.23 -19.76 -14.33
CA ASP A 266 -15.70 -20.94 -13.61
C ASP A 266 -14.54 -21.50 -12.78
N LEU A 267 -14.76 -21.70 -11.48
CA LEU A 267 -13.71 -22.24 -10.63
C LEU A 267 -13.30 -23.67 -11.04
N SER A 268 -14.21 -24.42 -11.69
CA SER A 268 -13.89 -25.75 -12.20
C SER A 268 -12.79 -25.74 -13.27
N ASP A 269 -12.71 -24.69 -14.10
CA ASP A 269 -11.66 -24.54 -15.12
C ASP A 269 -10.29 -24.40 -14.46
N LEU A 270 -10.20 -23.64 -13.36
CA LEU A 270 -8.96 -23.48 -12.59
C LEU A 270 -8.52 -24.78 -11.93
N ARG A 271 -9.45 -25.63 -11.47
CA ARG A 271 -9.11 -26.94 -10.88
C ARG A 271 -8.44 -27.86 -11.90
N SER A 272 -8.92 -27.86 -13.14
CA SER A 272 -8.37 -28.70 -14.21
C SER A 272 -6.93 -28.34 -14.58
N ALA A 273 -6.49 -27.10 -14.32
CA ALA A 273 -5.11 -26.69 -14.55
C ALA A 273 -4.10 -27.24 -13.52
N LEU A 274 -4.59 -27.85 -12.42
CA LEU A 274 -3.76 -28.46 -11.37
C LEU A 274 -3.66 -29.99 -11.49
N SER A 275 -4.47 -30.61 -12.36
CA SER A 275 -4.53 -32.06 -12.59
C SER A 275 -3.75 -32.47 -13.83
#